data_AF-A0A1Q3P9H1-F1
#
_entry.id   AF-A0A1Q3P9H1-F1
#
_cell.length_a   1.000
_cell.length_b   1.000
_cell.length_c   1.000
_cell.angle_alpha   90.00
_cell.angle_beta   90.00
_cell.angle_gamma   90.00
#
_symmetry.space_group_name_H-M   'P 1'
#
loop_
_entity.id
_entity.type
_entity.pdbx_description
1 polymer ?
#
loop_
_entity_poly.entity_id
_entity_poly.type
_entity_poly.pdbx_seq_one_letter_code
_entity_poly.pdbx_strand_id
1 'polypeptide(L)'
;MKQKLYILSLLLLTGHAIAAQSRSSIAGEYHLQGVMETASAILLKPDSTFELYFSYGAMDRQGHGKWAFQDGKVVLNSRPRPERDFALVTSKVVSDDFTTVKIVDSNAQVLPFFEAMIKTPGGEKYGKMNQEGIFQIPKTKISAIDLFFTLAPERYTSFPVESDDNYFEFRIEPWIIEIFVENITLRPEKDGLKGEHPLLKGDAFSYQKMK
;
A
#
# COMPACT_ATOMS: atom_id res chain seq x y z
N MET A 1 64.87 33.28 -28.75
CA MET A 1 65.15 32.16 -27.82
C MET A 1 63.82 31.65 -27.27
N LYS A 2 63.55 30.35 -27.42
CA LYS A 2 62.24 29.71 -27.15
C LYS A 2 62.11 29.38 -25.66
N GLN A 3 61.05 29.85 -25.00
CA GLN A 3 60.60 29.28 -23.72
C GLN A 3 59.27 28.55 -23.96
N LYS A 4 59.29 27.24 -23.78
CA LYS A 4 58.10 26.40 -23.72
C LYS A 4 57.53 26.52 -22.32
N LEU A 5 56.29 27.00 -22.21
CA LEU A 5 55.54 26.96 -20.96
C LEU A 5 54.53 25.80 -21.08
N TYR A 6 54.81 24.70 -20.37
CA TYR A 6 53.84 23.63 -20.15
C TYR A 6 52.96 24.04 -18.96
N ILE A 7 51.68 24.34 -19.20
CA ILE A 7 50.70 24.49 -18.12
C ILE A 7 49.94 23.17 -18.00
N LEU A 8 50.16 22.56 -16.85
CA LEU A 8 49.57 21.33 -16.33
C LEU A 8 48.05 21.51 -16.15
N SER A 9 47.25 20.66 -16.79
CA SER A 9 45.84 20.49 -16.45
C SER A 9 45.72 19.82 -15.08
N LEU A 10 45.13 20.50 -14.10
CA LEU A 10 44.72 19.90 -12.83
C LEU A 10 43.19 19.86 -12.77
N LEU A 11 42.68 18.63 -12.75
CA LEU A 11 41.28 18.24 -12.56
C LEU A 11 40.64 19.00 -11.36
N LEU A 12 39.58 19.75 -11.63
CA LEU A 12 38.59 20.16 -10.62
C LEU A 12 37.56 19.03 -10.47
N LEU A 13 37.84 18.08 -9.59
CA LEU A 13 36.92 17.02 -9.18
C LEU A 13 36.67 17.13 -7.66
N THR A 14 36.14 18.27 -7.23
CA THR A 14 35.76 18.51 -5.82
C THR A 14 34.33 19.03 -5.77
N GLY A 15 33.35 18.12 -5.73
CA GLY A 15 31.95 18.53 -5.63
C GLY A 15 30.94 17.46 -5.19
N HIS A 16 31.30 16.17 -5.10
CA HIS A 16 30.30 15.11 -4.87
C HIS A 16 30.29 14.50 -3.44
N ALA A 17 31.16 14.93 -2.52
CA ALA A 17 31.30 14.26 -1.23
C ALA A 17 30.26 14.68 -0.15
N ILE A 18 29.68 15.88 -0.23
CA ILE A 18 28.83 16.42 0.86
C ILE A 18 27.43 15.78 0.88
N ALA A 19 26.87 15.41 -0.27
CA ALA A 19 25.53 14.81 -0.35
C ALA A 19 25.48 13.34 0.09
N ALA A 20 26.61 12.62 0.05
CA ALA A 20 26.67 11.21 0.45
C ALA A 20 26.71 11.04 1.98
N GLN A 21 27.36 11.98 2.69
CA GLN A 21 27.58 11.88 4.13
C GLN A 21 26.33 12.19 4.97
N SER A 22 25.38 12.98 4.45
CA SER A 22 24.09 13.23 5.09
C SER A 22 23.12 12.03 4.96
N ARG A 23 23.18 11.30 3.86
CA ARG A 23 22.33 10.12 3.64
C ARG A 23 22.70 8.96 4.56
N SER A 24 24.01 8.71 4.76
CA SER A 24 24.45 7.64 5.66
C SER A 24 24.03 7.88 7.12
N SER A 25 23.96 9.14 7.58
CA SER A 25 23.48 9.45 8.93
C SER A 25 21.97 9.30 9.12
N ILE A 26 21.19 9.42 8.04
CA ILE A 26 19.71 9.27 8.05
C ILE A 26 19.30 7.81 7.87
N ALA A 27 20.10 7.00 7.17
CA ALA A 27 19.83 5.57 7.09
C ALA A 27 19.76 4.93 8.50
N GLY A 28 18.85 3.98 8.68
CA GLY A 28 18.60 3.31 9.95
C GLY A 28 17.16 2.82 10.08
N GLU A 29 16.90 2.14 11.18
CA GLU A 29 15.59 1.61 11.53
C GLU A 29 14.91 2.54 12.55
N TYR A 30 13.65 2.87 12.32
CA TYR A 30 12.89 3.87 13.06
C TYR A 30 11.56 3.29 13.54
N HIS A 31 11.37 3.18 14.85
CA HIS A 31 10.19 2.54 15.45
C HIS A 31 9.19 3.56 15.94
N LEU A 32 7.93 3.42 15.53
CA LEU A 32 6.81 4.24 15.99
C LEU A 32 6.70 4.20 17.52
N GLN A 33 6.52 5.36 18.13
CA GLN A 33 6.40 5.52 19.58
C GLN A 33 5.04 6.11 19.97
N GLY A 34 4.55 5.73 21.15
CA GLY A 34 3.40 6.37 21.79
C GLY A 34 2.04 6.06 21.18
N VAL A 35 1.95 5.06 20.29
CA VAL A 35 0.67 4.57 19.75
C VAL A 35 0.36 3.21 20.37
N MET A 36 -0.74 3.14 21.12
CA MET A 36 -1.15 1.93 21.83
C MET A 36 -1.58 0.84 20.83
N GLU A 37 -1.26 -0.42 21.14
CA GLU A 37 -1.69 -1.62 20.37
C GLU A 37 -1.31 -1.60 18.88
N THR A 38 -0.35 -0.75 18.51
CA THR A 38 0.12 -0.60 17.13
C THR A 38 1.64 -0.67 17.12
N ALA A 39 2.19 -1.55 16.30
CA ALA A 39 3.62 -1.55 15.99
C ALA A 39 3.82 -1.07 14.56
N SER A 40 4.78 -0.16 14.36
CA SER A 40 5.17 0.28 13.03
C SER A 40 6.65 0.63 13.01
N ALA A 41 7.33 0.29 11.93
CA ALA A 41 8.75 0.56 11.77
C ALA A 41 9.08 0.96 10.34
N ILE A 42 9.98 1.92 10.19
CA ILE A 42 10.50 2.37 8.90
C ILE A 42 11.99 2.06 8.88
N LEU A 43 12.42 1.22 7.94
CA LEU A 43 13.82 0.99 7.64
C LEU A 43 14.22 1.84 6.44
N LEU A 44 15.08 2.84 6.66
CA LEU A 44 15.70 3.64 5.61
C LEU A 44 17.07 3.03 5.27
N LYS A 45 17.21 2.44 4.08
CA LYS A 45 18.47 1.84 3.64
C LYS A 45 19.41 2.87 3.01
N PRO A 46 20.74 2.70 3.11
CA PRO A 46 21.72 3.63 2.52
C PRO A 46 21.61 3.80 1.00
N ASP A 47 21.04 2.82 0.29
CA ASP A 47 20.81 2.84 -1.16
C ASP A 47 19.58 3.66 -1.60
N SER A 48 18.99 4.43 -0.67
CA SER A 48 17.79 5.25 -0.89
C SER A 48 16.50 4.43 -1.09
N THR A 49 16.47 3.17 -0.68
CA THR A 49 15.23 2.37 -0.57
C THR A 49 14.72 2.33 0.86
N PHE A 50 13.41 2.15 1.04
CA PHE A 50 12.81 1.94 2.36
C PHE A 50 11.95 0.69 2.42
N GLU A 51 11.81 0.16 3.63
CA GLU A 51 10.78 -0.80 4.02
C GLU A 51 9.96 -0.20 5.16
N LEU A 52 8.65 -0.43 5.12
CA LEU A 52 7.69 -0.05 6.15
C LEU A 52 7.04 -1.34 6.65
N TYR A 53 7.01 -1.52 7.96
CA TYR A 53 6.26 -2.56 8.63
C TYR A 53 5.14 -1.92 9.44
N PHE A 54 3.96 -2.53 9.43
CA PHE A 54 2.84 -2.13 10.25
C PHE A 54 2.10 -3.35 10.77
N SER A 55 1.84 -3.40 12.06
CA SER A 55 1.07 -4.44 12.72
C SER A 55 0.01 -3.82 13.60
N TYR A 56 -1.23 -4.24 13.38
CA TYR A 56 -2.39 -3.81 14.15
C TYR A 56 -3.45 -4.92 14.18
N GLY A 57 -3.86 -5.31 15.39
CA GLY A 57 -4.82 -6.40 15.58
C GLY A 57 -4.31 -7.72 14.99
N ALA A 58 -5.05 -8.27 14.02
CA ALA A 58 -4.74 -9.56 13.39
C ALA A 58 -3.99 -9.43 12.06
N MET A 59 -3.44 -8.25 11.74
CA MET A 59 -2.93 -7.95 10.41
C MET A 59 -1.52 -7.34 10.48
N ASP A 60 -0.60 -7.99 9.76
CA ASP A 60 0.74 -7.50 9.50
C ASP A 60 0.85 -7.10 8.03
N ARG A 61 1.34 -5.88 7.78
CA ARG A 61 1.42 -5.29 6.46
C ARG A 61 2.78 -4.69 6.22
N GLN A 62 3.16 -4.69 4.96
CA GLN A 62 4.46 -4.19 4.53
C GLN A 62 4.29 -3.24 3.35
N GLY A 63 5.14 -2.21 3.32
CA GLY A 63 5.29 -1.30 2.20
C GLY A 63 6.76 -1.16 1.86
N HIS A 64 7.06 -0.79 0.62
CA HIS A 64 8.42 -0.53 0.20
C HIS A 64 8.46 0.56 -0.87
N GLY A 65 9.64 1.13 -1.10
CA GLY A 65 9.82 2.16 -2.10
C GLY A 65 11.17 2.86 -2.00
N LYS A 66 11.18 4.12 -2.39
CA LYS A 66 12.36 4.99 -2.32
C LYS A 66 12.15 6.11 -1.33
N TRP A 67 13.24 6.52 -0.69
CA TRP A 67 13.27 7.73 0.11
C TRP A 67 14.27 8.73 -0.44
N ALA A 68 14.00 10.01 -0.23
CA ALA A 68 14.90 11.10 -0.56
C ALA A 68 14.99 12.08 0.61
N PHE A 69 16.16 12.69 0.77
CA PHE A 69 16.31 13.84 1.66
C PHE A 69 16.26 15.12 0.84
N GLN A 70 15.18 15.89 1.00
CA GLN A 70 14.91 17.14 0.27
C GLN A 70 14.33 18.18 1.23
N ASP A 71 14.82 19.42 1.13
CA ASP A 71 14.35 20.55 1.93
C ASP A 71 14.33 20.30 3.45
N GLY A 72 15.34 19.58 3.95
CA GLY A 72 15.44 19.24 5.37
C GLY A 72 14.50 18.13 5.84
N LYS A 73 13.85 17.41 4.92
CA LYS A 73 12.88 16.34 5.22
C LYS A 73 13.23 15.06 4.49
N VAL A 74 12.87 13.93 5.10
CA VAL A 74 12.81 12.62 4.46
C VAL A 74 11.44 12.50 3.80
N VAL A 75 11.41 12.20 2.50
CA VAL A 75 10.18 11.97 1.73
C VAL A 75 10.18 10.54 1.23
N LEU A 76 9.10 9.82 1.50
CA LEU A 76 8.92 8.41 1.13
C LEU A 76 7.92 8.27 -0.02
N ASN A 77 8.25 7.46 -1.01
CA ASN A 77 7.38 7.15 -2.14
C ASN A 77 7.51 5.68 -2.57
N SER A 78 6.40 4.97 -2.61
CA SER A 78 6.27 3.65 -3.22
C SER A 78 6.10 3.76 -4.73
N ARG A 79 6.05 2.60 -5.41
CA ARG A 79 5.48 2.54 -6.76
C ARG A 79 4.01 3.01 -6.74
N PRO A 80 3.45 3.49 -7.87
CA PRO A 80 2.02 3.78 -7.96
C PRO A 80 1.19 2.57 -7.54
N ARG A 81 0.17 2.80 -6.70
CA ARG A 81 -0.77 1.75 -6.30
C ARG A 81 -1.51 1.25 -7.55
N PRO A 82 -1.55 -0.07 -7.82
CA PRO A 82 -2.35 -0.61 -8.91
C PRO A 82 -3.82 -0.22 -8.76
N GLU A 83 -4.57 -0.05 -9.84
CA GLU A 83 -5.94 0.49 -9.81
C GLU A 83 -6.91 -0.40 -8.99
N ARG A 84 -6.75 -1.72 -9.05
CA ARG A 84 -7.69 -2.71 -8.50
C ARG A 84 -7.00 -3.67 -7.55
N ASP A 85 -7.71 -4.09 -6.51
CA ASP A 85 -7.27 -5.12 -5.55
C ASP A 85 -7.86 -6.51 -5.86
N PHE A 86 -8.75 -6.58 -6.84
CA PHE A 86 -9.41 -7.79 -7.28
C PHE A 86 -9.38 -7.88 -8.81
N ALA A 87 -9.46 -9.09 -9.32
CA ALA A 87 -9.66 -9.36 -10.74
C ALA A 87 -10.85 -10.30 -10.93
N LEU A 88 -11.72 -9.95 -11.88
CA LEU A 88 -12.79 -10.83 -12.35
C LEU A 88 -12.16 -11.99 -13.14
N VAL A 89 -12.39 -13.21 -12.68
CA VAL A 89 -11.89 -14.45 -13.28
C VAL A 89 -12.93 -15.04 -14.22
N THR A 90 -14.18 -15.09 -13.78
CA THR A 90 -15.29 -15.66 -14.55
C THR A 90 -16.55 -14.83 -14.33
N SER A 91 -17.28 -14.59 -15.41
CA SER A 91 -18.64 -14.06 -15.41
C SER A 91 -19.46 -14.93 -16.37
N LYS A 92 -20.62 -15.43 -15.93
CA LYS A 92 -21.49 -16.27 -16.74
C LYS A 92 -22.93 -16.30 -16.24
N VAL A 93 -23.83 -16.63 -17.16
CA VAL A 93 -25.19 -17.06 -16.82
C VAL A 93 -25.17 -18.50 -16.30
N VAL A 94 -25.85 -18.73 -15.19
CA VAL A 94 -26.13 -20.05 -14.63
C VAL A 94 -27.63 -20.21 -14.37
N SER A 95 -28.11 -21.46 -14.49
CA SER A 95 -29.51 -21.81 -14.25
C SER A 95 -29.78 -22.04 -12.76
N ASP A 96 -29.59 -21.01 -11.96
CA ASP A 96 -29.97 -20.97 -10.55
C ASP A 96 -30.85 -19.74 -10.25
N ASP A 97 -31.38 -19.70 -9.03
CA ASP A 97 -32.26 -18.63 -8.52
C ASP A 97 -31.49 -17.51 -7.82
N PHE A 98 -30.16 -17.46 -7.95
CA PHE A 98 -29.31 -16.53 -7.22
C PHE A 98 -28.43 -15.69 -8.14
N THR A 99 -28.06 -14.51 -7.66
CA THR A 99 -26.86 -13.82 -8.13
C THR A 99 -25.74 -14.13 -7.14
N THR A 100 -24.69 -14.80 -7.63
CA THR A 100 -23.56 -15.28 -6.82
C THR A 100 -22.32 -14.45 -7.09
N VAL A 101 -21.74 -13.90 -6.03
CA VAL A 101 -20.40 -13.33 -6.03
C VAL A 101 -19.51 -14.25 -5.21
N LYS A 102 -18.39 -14.67 -5.80
CA LYS A 102 -17.44 -15.57 -5.17
C LYS A 102 -16.03 -15.00 -5.22
N ILE A 103 -15.31 -15.07 -4.10
CA ILE A 103 -13.87 -14.86 -4.03
C ILE A 103 -13.19 -16.21 -3.82
N VAL A 104 -12.16 -16.48 -4.61
CA VAL A 104 -11.34 -17.68 -4.48
C VAL A 104 -9.99 -17.30 -3.90
N ASP A 105 -9.62 -17.97 -2.81
CA ASP A 105 -8.29 -17.94 -2.24
C ASP A 105 -7.91 -19.33 -1.72
N SER A 106 -6.61 -19.64 -1.74
CA SER A 106 -6.07 -20.86 -1.14
C SER A 106 -6.21 -20.90 0.38
N ASN A 107 -6.25 -19.73 1.03
CA ASN A 107 -6.45 -19.58 2.45
C ASN A 107 -7.93 -19.30 2.76
N ALA A 108 -8.70 -20.36 3.00
CA ALA A 108 -10.13 -20.21 3.33
C ALA A 108 -10.40 -19.33 4.57
N GLN A 109 -9.43 -19.17 5.49
CA GLN A 109 -9.60 -18.35 6.69
C GLN A 109 -9.66 -16.85 6.39
N VAL A 110 -9.12 -16.40 5.24
CA VAL A 110 -9.20 -14.98 4.86
C VAL A 110 -10.56 -14.62 4.25
N LEU A 111 -11.29 -15.61 3.71
CA LEU A 111 -12.52 -15.38 2.94
C LEU A 111 -13.58 -14.58 3.72
N PRO A 112 -13.86 -14.86 5.01
CA PRO A 112 -14.86 -14.10 5.78
C PRO A 112 -14.53 -12.62 6.04
N PHE A 113 -13.31 -12.17 5.74
CA PHE A 113 -12.91 -10.76 5.85
C PHE A 113 -13.20 -9.96 4.59
N PHE A 114 -13.71 -10.61 3.54
CA PHE A 114 -14.17 -9.94 2.34
C PHE A 114 -15.68 -9.68 2.39
N GLU A 115 -16.06 -8.57 1.79
CA GLU A 115 -17.44 -8.14 1.67
C GLU A 115 -17.74 -7.76 0.23
N ALA A 116 -19.00 -7.92 -0.16
CA ALA A 116 -19.51 -7.47 -1.43
C ALA A 116 -20.72 -6.57 -1.24
N MET A 117 -20.79 -5.54 -2.07
CA MET A 117 -21.98 -4.73 -2.26
C MET A 117 -22.43 -4.89 -3.72
N ILE A 118 -23.62 -5.46 -3.90
CA ILE A 118 -24.23 -5.65 -5.22
C ILE A 118 -25.26 -4.54 -5.44
N LYS A 119 -25.09 -3.76 -6.50
CA LYS A 119 -26.01 -2.68 -6.88
C LYS A 119 -27.13 -3.24 -7.75
N THR A 120 -28.36 -3.10 -7.29
CA THR A 120 -29.58 -3.57 -7.98
C THR A 120 -30.55 -2.41 -8.22
N PRO A 121 -31.54 -2.55 -9.12
CA PRO A 121 -32.62 -1.56 -9.27
C PRO A 121 -33.40 -1.29 -7.98
N GLY A 122 -33.49 -2.28 -7.08
CA GLY A 122 -34.15 -2.17 -5.78
C GLY A 122 -33.26 -1.67 -4.64
N GLY A 123 -32.09 -1.12 -4.97
CA GLY A 123 -31.09 -0.64 -4.00
C GLY A 123 -29.89 -1.58 -3.85
N GLU A 124 -29.05 -1.27 -2.88
CA GLU A 124 -27.80 -1.99 -2.63
C GLU A 124 -28.03 -3.20 -1.71
N LYS A 125 -27.39 -4.33 -2.03
CA LYS A 125 -27.34 -5.51 -1.17
C LYS A 125 -25.91 -5.73 -0.73
N TYR A 126 -25.68 -5.70 0.58
CA TYR A 126 -24.36 -5.80 1.17
C TYR A 126 -24.27 -7.03 2.07
N GLY A 127 -23.12 -7.70 2.05
CA GLY A 127 -22.86 -8.83 2.92
C GLY A 127 -21.41 -9.30 2.90
N LYS A 128 -21.06 -10.05 3.94
CA LYS A 128 -19.77 -10.76 4.05
C LYS A 128 -19.79 -12.02 3.20
N MET A 129 -18.62 -12.38 2.69
CA MET A 129 -18.42 -13.72 2.16
C MET A 129 -18.53 -14.74 3.30
N ASN A 130 -19.07 -15.92 3.00
CA ASN A 130 -19.05 -17.05 3.91
C ASN A 130 -17.67 -17.76 3.93
N GLN A 131 -17.57 -18.91 4.60
CA GLN A 131 -16.32 -19.69 4.69
C GLN A 131 -15.85 -20.23 3.34
N GLU A 132 -16.75 -20.36 2.36
CA GLU A 132 -16.45 -20.75 0.99
C GLU A 132 -16.19 -19.56 0.05
N GLY A 133 -16.16 -18.33 0.59
CA GLY A 133 -15.91 -17.12 -0.20
C GLY A 133 -17.12 -16.64 -0.99
N ILE A 134 -18.33 -17.05 -0.62
CA ILE A 134 -19.56 -16.82 -1.38
C ILE A 134 -20.45 -15.80 -0.67
N PHE A 135 -20.98 -14.86 -1.44
CA PHE A 135 -22.11 -14.01 -1.09
C PHE A 135 -23.20 -14.13 -2.18
N GLN A 136 -24.45 -14.32 -1.76
CA GLN A 136 -25.58 -14.53 -2.67
C GLN A 136 -26.76 -13.63 -2.34
N ILE A 137 -27.45 -13.20 -3.38
CA ILE A 137 -28.76 -12.53 -3.30
C ILE A 137 -29.74 -13.22 -4.26
N PRO A 138 -31.07 -13.08 -4.06
CA PRO A 138 -32.03 -13.54 -5.06
C PRO A 138 -31.71 -12.98 -6.44
N LYS A 139 -31.81 -13.82 -7.47
CA LYS A 139 -31.47 -13.45 -8.85
C LYS A 139 -32.25 -12.23 -9.27
N THR A 140 -31.52 -11.19 -9.66
CA THR A 140 -32.06 -9.93 -10.14
C THR A 140 -31.05 -9.27 -11.06
N LYS A 141 -31.51 -8.32 -11.87
CA LYS A 141 -30.59 -7.50 -12.67
C LYS A 141 -29.70 -6.69 -11.73
N ILE A 142 -28.40 -6.65 -12.04
CA ILE A 142 -27.42 -5.87 -11.28
C ILE A 142 -26.70 -4.90 -12.21
N SER A 143 -26.14 -3.82 -11.66
CA SER A 143 -25.38 -2.83 -12.42
C SER A 143 -23.91 -2.74 -12.03
N ALA A 144 -23.56 -3.17 -10.81
CA ALA A 144 -22.17 -3.24 -10.36
C ALA A 144 -22.01 -4.18 -9.15
N ILE A 145 -20.78 -4.62 -8.95
CA ILE A 145 -20.30 -5.33 -7.77
C ILE A 145 -19.13 -4.55 -7.20
N ASP A 146 -19.23 -4.10 -5.95
CA ASP A 146 -18.12 -3.50 -5.22
C ASP A 146 -17.58 -4.51 -4.21
N LEU A 147 -16.25 -4.70 -4.20
CA LEU A 147 -15.56 -5.64 -3.32
C LEU A 147 -14.66 -4.93 -2.33
N PHE A 148 -14.73 -5.35 -1.07
CA PHE A 148 -14.04 -4.75 0.07
C PHE A 148 -13.20 -5.79 0.79
N PHE A 149 -12.07 -5.37 1.34
CA PHE A 149 -11.28 -6.17 2.28
C PHE A 149 -11.20 -5.46 3.63
N THR A 150 -11.86 -6.04 4.64
CA THR A 150 -12.07 -5.38 5.94
C THR A 150 -10.78 -5.20 6.75
N LEU A 151 -9.74 -5.99 6.48
CA LEU A 151 -8.45 -5.87 7.16
C LEU A 151 -7.52 -4.82 6.52
N ALA A 152 -7.86 -4.32 5.32
CA ALA A 152 -7.20 -3.19 4.65
C ALA A 152 -8.26 -2.27 4.01
N PRO A 153 -9.00 -1.49 4.82
CA PRO A 153 -10.23 -0.82 4.40
C PRO A 153 -9.99 0.52 3.66
N GLU A 154 -8.79 0.78 3.14
CA GLU A 154 -8.48 2.08 2.52
C GLU A 154 -9.21 2.30 1.20
N ARG A 155 -9.62 1.22 0.52
CA ARG A 155 -10.41 1.29 -0.71
C ARG A 155 -11.24 0.04 -0.95
N TYR A 156 -12.12 0.16 -1.93
CA TYR A 156 -12.84 -0.94 -2.55
C TYR A 156 -12.53 -0.97 -4.05
N THR A 157 -12.84 -2.08 -4.72
CA THR A 157 -12.79 -2.17 -6.19
C THR A 157 -14.19 -2.33 -6.73
N SER A 158 -14.56 -1.51 -7.72
CA SER A 158 -15.86 -1.56 -8.39
C SER A 158 -15.77 -2.26 -9.73
N PHE A 159 -16.73 -3.13 -10.03
CA PHE A 159 -16.90 -3.81 -11.30
C PHE A 159 -18.28 -3.50 -11.87
N PRO A 160 -18.37 -2.64 -12.89
CA PRO A 160 -19.62 -2.46 -13.65
C PRO A 160 -20.06 -3.78 -14.29
N VAL A 161 -21.36 -4.03 -14.30
CA VAL A 161 -21.96 -5.22 -14.91
C VAL A 161 -22.98 -4.79 -15.95
N GLU A 162 -22.70 -5.13 -17.20
CA GLU A 162 -23.56 -4.81 -18.36
C GLU A 162 -24.27 -6.06 -18.93
N SER A 163 -23.81 -7.25 -18.55
CA SER A 163 -24.36 -8.55 -18.94
C SER A 163 -25.52 -9.00 -18.06
N ASP A 164 -26.27 -10.01 -18.51
CA ASP A 164 -27.29 -10.70 -17.71
C ASP A 164 -26.71 -11.85 -16.85
N ASP A 165 -25.37 -11.90 -16.72
CA ASP A 165 -24.68 -12.87 -15.89
C ASP A 165 -25.14 -12.79 -14.43
N ASN A 166 -25.27 -13.94 -13.79
CA ASN A 166 -25.66 -14.06 -12.39
C ASN A 166 -24.63 -14.85 -11.56
N TYR A 167 -23.47 -15.17 -12.13
CA TYR A 167 -22.36 -15.79 -11.42
C TYR A 167 -21.06 -15.06 -11.74
N PHE A 168 -20.39 -14.57 -10.70
CA PHE A 168 -19.15 -13.81 -10.78
C PHE A 168 -18.11 -14.41 -9.83
N GLU A 169 -16.96 -14.79 -10.37
CA GLU A 169 -15.82 -15.28 -9.59
C GLU A 169 -14.66 -14.30 -9.68
N PHE A 170 -14.07 -13.97 -8.54
CA PHE A 170 -12.98 -13.04 -8.40
C PHE A 170 -11.78 -13.70 -7.72
N ARG A 171 -10.58 -13.26 -8.09
CA ARG A 171 -9.35 -13.52 -7.33
C ARG A 171 -8.87 -12.23 -6.68
N ILE A 172 -8.13 -12.39 -5.58
CA ILE A 172 -7.42 -11.32 -4.89
C ILE A 172 -6.11 -11.05 -5.63
N GLU A 173 -5.74 -9.78 -5.75
CA GLU A 173 -4.42 -9.40 -6.28
C GLU A 173 -3.36 -9.40 -5.16
N PRO A 174 -2.11 -9.79 -5.45
CA PRO A 174 -1.10 -10.06 -4.42
C PRO A 174 -0.70 -8.83 -3.60
N TRP A 175 -1.02 -7.63 -4.07
CA TRP A 175 -0.73 -6.36 -3.40
C TRP A 175 -1.86 -5.86 -2.48
N ILE A 176 -2.94 -6.63 -2.28
CA ILE A 176 -4.11 -6.17 -1.50
C ILE A 176 -3.75 -5.73 -0.06
N ILE A 177 -2.69 -6.31 0.52
CA ILE A 177 -2.20 -5.98 1.86
C ILE A 177 -0.96 -5.07 1.85
N GLU A 178 -0.44 -4.72 0.68
CA GLU A 178 0.71 -3.82 0.54
C GLU A 178 0.32 -2.41 1.00
N ILE A 179 1.26 -1.73 1.66
CA ILE A 179 1.12 -0.32 2.02
C ILE A 179 1.79 0.50 0.92
N PHE A 180 0.98 1.27 0.21
CA PHE A 180 1.46 2.22 -0.78
C PHE A 180 1.62 3.59 -0.16
N VAL A 181 2.82 4.14 -0.27
CA VAL A 181 3.21 5.41 0.33
C VAL A 181 3.35 6.45 -0.77
N GLU A 182 2.68 7.59 -0.63
CA GLU A 182 2.80 8.71 -1.56
C GLU A 182 3.08 9.98 -0.77
N ASN A 183 4.26 10.57 -1.00
CA ASN A 183 4.71 11.83 -0.42
C ASN A 183 4.68 11.91 1.12
N ILE A 184 4.83 10.78 1.81
CA ILE A 184 4.92 10.78 3.27
C ILE A 184 6.19 11.51 3.70
N THR A 185 6.01 12.52 4.53
CA THR A 185 7.05 13.47 4.90
C THR A 185 7.40 13.36 6.38
N LEU A 186 8.70 13.19 6.64
CA LEU A 186 9.27 13.04 7.98
C LEU A 186 10.40 14.03 8.19
N ARG A 187 10.39 14.76 9.30
CA ARG A 187 11.48 15.64 9.72
C ARG A 187 12.46 14.88 10.60
N PRO A 188 13.77 14.94 10.34
CA PRO A 188 14.76 14.46 11.29
C PRO A 188 14.70 15.23 12.61
N GLU A 189 14.77 14.49 13.71
CA GLU A 189 14.97 14.99 15.06
C GLU A 189 16.24 14.36 15.65
N LYS A 190 16.67 14.84 16.83
CA LYS A 190 17.93 14.42 17.47
C LYS A 190 18.06 12.88 17.57
N ASP A 191 16.98 12.21 17.93
CA ASP A 191 16.95 10.78 18.24
C ASP A 191 15.99 9.99 17.33
N GLY A 192 15.59 10.54 16.18
CA GLY A 192 14.54 9.93 15.37
C GLY A 192 14.02 10.74 14.20
N LEU A 193 12.78 10.43 13.82
CA LEU A 193 11.99 11.12 12.80
C LEU A 193 10.63 11.52 13.38
N LYS A 194 10.07 12.63 12.89
CA LYS A 194 8.72 13.06 13.23
C LYS A 194 7.94 13.48 11.99
N GLY A 195 6.72 12.99 11.83
CA GLY A 195 5.88 13.38 10.71
C GLY A 195 4.71 12.44 10.48
N GLU A 196 4.34 12.24 9.23
CA GLU A 196 3.14 11.51 8.87
C GLU A 196 3.29 9.98 9.05
N HIS A 197 2.15 9.27 9.03
CA HIS A 197 2.10 7.82 8.94
C HIS A 197 1.07 7.46 7.85
N PRO A 198 1.36 6.53 6.92
CA PRO A 198 0.48 6.26 5.77
C PRO A 198 -0.89 5.70 6.13
N LEU A 199 -1.02 5.04 7.28
CA LEU A 199 -2.27 4.38 7.72
C LEU A 199 -2.93 4.99 8.97
N LEU A 200 -2.24 5.87 9.71
CA LEU A 200 -2.75 6.37 10.99
C LEU A 200 -3.21 7.82 10.83
N LYS A 201 -4.31 8.17 11.50
CA LYS A 201 -4.82 9.55 11.55
C LYS A 201 -4.22 10.29 12.75
N GLY A 202 -3.68 11.48 12.53
CA GLY A 202 -3.11 12.33 13.57
C GLY A 202 -2.22 13.43 12.98
N ASP A 203 -1.85 14.42 13.80
CA ASP A 203 -1.11 15.60 13.34
C ASP A 203 0.38 15.33 13.09
N ALA A 204 0.99 14.45 13.90
CA ALA A 204 2.36 13.95 13.71
C ALA A 204 2.65 12.76 14.63
N PHE A 205 3.38 11.79 14.09
CA PHE A 205 3.88 10.60 14.78
C PHE A 205 5.38 10.70 15.01
N SER A 206 5.84 10.16 16.12
CA SER A 206 7.25 10.11 16.48
C SER A 206 7.80 8.71 16.22
N TYR A 207 8.96 8.64 15.57
CA TYR A 207 9.67 7.40 15.32
C TYR A 207 11.07 7.49 15.91
N GLN A 208 11.40 6.60 16.83
CA GLN A 208 12.71 6.55 17.48
C GLN A 208 13.71 5.76 16.65
N LYS A 209 14.90 6.29 16.45
CA LYS A 209 15.97 5.56 15.77
C LYS A 209 16.50 4.45 16.67
N MET A 210 16.56 3.23 16.14
CA MET A 210 17.19 2.10 16.82
C MET A 210 18.72 2.27 16.83
N LYS A 211 19.35 1.92 17.95
CA LYS A 211 20.80 2.05 18.17
C LYS A 211 21.57 0.91 17.53
#